data_AF-A0A2H0WXA3-F1
#
_entry.id   AF-A0A2H0WXA3-F1
#
_cell.length_a   1.000
_cell.length_b   1.000
_cell.length_c   1.000
_cell.angle_alpha   90.00
_cell.angle_beta   90.00
_cell.angle_gamma   90.00
#
_symmetry.space_group_name_H-M   'P 1'
#
loop_
_entity.id
_entity.type
_entity.pdbx_description
1 polymer ?
#
loop_
_entity_poly.entity_id
_entity_poly.type
_entity_poly.pdbx_seq_one_letter_code
_entity_poly.pdbx_strand_id
1 'polypeptide(L)'
;MRRKILSKFVDFSHYGIMCFWCSLFFVPVTWWPDKISFHFFLTLTMFGHQFVWGGLVKLRTGKFHPTCILTTISQRLQGLAVSNPENYNRSFTREILRRIGLPIPQRVITVFGFFVASFVVARYFFLH
;
A
#
# COMPACT_ATOMS: atom_id res chain seq x y z
N MET A 1 2.28 -18.08 -19.47
CA MET A 1 1.27 -18.51 -18.47
C MET A 1 1.75 -18.32 -17.01
N ARG A 2 2.91 -18.87 -16.62
CA ARG A 2 3.46 -18.78 -15.23
C ARG A 2 3.63 -17.35 -14.67
N ARG A 3 4.16 -16.40 -15.45
CA ARG A 3 4.34 -15.00 -15.01
C ARG A 3 3.03 -14.27 -14.67
N LYS A 4 1.95 -14.57 -15.40
CA LYS A 4 0.62 -13.99 -15.15
C LYS A 4 0.01 -14.49 -13.83
N ILE A 5 0.21 -15.78 -13.51
CA ILE A 5 -0.23 -16.36 -12.24
C ILE A 5 0.55 -15.73 -11.08
N LEU A 6 1.87 -15.59 -11.22
CA LEU A 6 2.70 -14.98 -10.17
C LEU A 6 2.35 -13.51 -9.94
N SER A 7 2.09 -12.73 -11.00
CA SER A 7 1.64 -11.34 -10.87
C SER A 7 0.31 -11.26 -10.10
N LYS A 8 -0.66 -12.14 -10.41
CA LYS A 8 -1.93 -12.21 -9.66
C LYS A 8 -1.72 -12.57 -8.19
N PHE A 9 -0.78 -13.46 -7.89
CA PHE A 9 -0.44 -13.81 -6.51
C PHE A 9 0.15 -12.61 -5.76
N VAL A 10 1.10 -11.89 -6.37
CA VAL A 10 1.69 -10.66 -5.79
C VAL A 10 0.62 -9.58 -5.55
N ASP A 11 -0.27 -9.40 -6.52
CA ASP A 11 -1.41 -8.48 -6.39
C ASP A 11 -2.34 -8.91 -5.24
N PHE A 12 -2.65 -10.21 -5.13
CA PHE A 12 -3.47 -10.75 -4.06
C PHE A 12 -2.81 -10.57 -2.68
N SER A 13 -1.49 -10.77 -2.57
CA SER A 13 -0.75 -10.51 -1.33
C SER A 13 -0.81 -9.03 -0.94
N HIS A 14 -0.65 -8.12 -1.90
CA HIS A 14 -0.78 -6.68 -1.64
C HIS A 14 -2.18 -6.35 -1.10
N TYR A 15 -3.23 -6.91 -1.72
CA TYR A 15 -4.59 -6.77 -1.23
C TYR A 15 -4.78 -7.32 0.18
N GLY A 16 -4.28 -8.53 0.45
CA GLY A 16 -4.36 -9.16 1.77
C GLY A 16 -3.73 -8.30 2.87
N ILE A 17 -2.56 -7.71 2.61
CA ILE A 17 -1.89 -6.80 3.54
C ILE A 17 -2.75 -5.56 3.82
N MET A 18 -3.34 -4.95 2.79
CA MET A 18 -4.21 -3.77 2.95
C MET A 18 -5.49 -4.10 3.72
N CYS A 19 -6.13 -5.23 3.44
CA CYS A 19 -7.31 -5.68 4.16
C CYS A 19 -7.01 -5.98 5.62
N PHE A 20 -5.88 -6.65 5.89
CA PHE A 20 -5.43 -6.92 7.25
C PHE A 20 -5.14 -5.63 8.01
N TRP A 21 -4.44 -4.67 7.40
CA TRP A 21 -4.20 -3.36 7.99
C TRP A 21 -5.50 -2.64 8.36
N CYS A 22 -6.49 -2.60 7.45
CA CYS A 22 -7.80 -2.03 7.74
C CYS A 22 -8.59 -2.81 8.80
N SER A 23 -8.46 -4.13 8.88
CA SER A 23 -9.24 -4.93 9.83
C SER A 23 -8.82 -4.69 11.30
N LEU A 24 -7.59 -4.23 11.54
CA LEU A 24 -7.09 -3.87 12.87
C LEU A 24 -7.89 -2.74 13.54
N PHE A 25 -8.67 -1.95 12.80
CA PHE A 25 -9.59 -0.98 13.39
C PHE A 25 -10.74 -1.64 14.14
N PHE A 26 -11.18 -2.82 13.69
CA PHE A 26 -12.34 -3.52 14.24
C PHE A 26 -12.00 -4.50 15.36
N VAL A 27 -10.73 -4.87 15.52
CA VAL A 27 -10.28 -5.74 16.62
C VAL A 27 -10.30 -4.93 17.93
N PRO A 28 -11.07 -5.32 18.95
CA PRO A 28 -11.08 -4.62 20.24
C PRO A 28 -9.71 -4.72 20.94
N VAL A 29 -9.31 -3.66 21.66
CA VAL A 29 -8.06 -3.67 22.45
C VAL A 29 -8.14 -4.70 23.58
N THR A 30 -9.35 -5.01 24.07
CA THR A 30 -9.57 -6.07 25.07
C THR A 30 -9.17 -7.46 24.59
N TRP A 31 -9.19 -7.71 23.28
CA TRP A 31 -8.78 -9.00 22.70
C TRP A 31 -7.29 -9.01 22.32
N TRP A 32 -6.72 -7.84 22.07
CA TRP A 32 -5.30 -7.69 21.75
C TRP A 32 -4.76 -6.35 22.29
N PRO A 33 -4.18 -6.36 23.51
CA PRO A 33 -3.69 -5.14 24.17
C PRO A 33 -2.65 -4.38 23.35
N ASP A 34 -1.68 -5.10 22.76
CA ASP A 34 -0.58 -4.50 21.98
C ASP A 34 -0.98 -4.10 20.55
N LYS A 35 -2.26 -4.24 20.18
CA LYS A 35 -2.74 -3.98 18.82
C LYS A 35 -2.44 -2.56 18.36
N ILE A 36 -2.53 -1.55 19.23
CA ILE A 36 -2.28 -0.15 18.82
C ILE A 36 -0.81 0.01 18.42
N SER A 37 0.12 -0.48 19.24
CA SER A 37 1.55 -0.50 18.93
C SER A 37 1.84 -1.28 17.65
N PHE A 38 1.27 -2.47 17.51
CA PHE A 38 1.41 -3.29 16.30
C PHE A 38 0.90 -2.55 15.05
N HIS A 39 -0.29 -1.94 15.13
CA HIS A 39 -0.89 -1.20 14.03
C HIS A 39 -0.04 0.02 13.64
N PHE A 40 0.54 0.71 14.63
CA PHE A 40 1.48 1.81 14.39
C PHE A 40 2.73 1.35 13.65
N PHE A 41 3.44 0.33 14.15
CA PHE A 41 4.67 -0.16 13.51
C PHE A 41 4.40 -0.79 12.14
N LEU A 42 3.26 -1.46 11.97
CA LEU A 42 2.81 -1.95 10.67
C LEU A 42 2.60 -0.79 9.68
N THR A 43 1.90 0.27 10.12
CA THR A 43 1.69 1.48 9.29
C THR A 43 3.01 2.13 8.93
N LEU A 44 3.90 2.33 9.92
CA LEU A 44 5.22 2.90 9.69
C LEU A 44 6.02 2.07 8.69
N THR A 45 5.98 0.74 8.78
CA THR A 45 6.64 -0.17 7.83
C THR A 45 6.02 -0.07 6.43
N MET A 46 4.68 -0.06 6.35
CA MET A 46 3.94 0.03 5.08
C MET A 46 4.23 1.33 4.32
N PHE A 47 4.33 2.46 5.00
CA PHE A 47 4.68 3.73 4.35
C PHE A 47 6.19 3.85 4.17
N GLY A 48 6.96 3.57 5.22
CA GLY A 48 8.42 3.69 5.24
C GLY A 48 9.09 2.92 4.11
N HIS A 49 8.71 1.66 3.88
CA HIS A 49 9.29 0.89 2.77
C HIS A 49 8.96 1.49 1.39
N GLN A 50 7.81 2.16 1.22
CA GLN A 50 7.45 2.81 -0.04
C GLN A 50 8.33 4.04 -0.32
N PHE A 51 8.68 4.79 0.72
CA PHE A 51 9.61 5.91 0.62
C PHE A 51 11.03 5.42 0.34
N VAL A 52 11.51 4.41 1.08
CA VAL A 52 12.84 3.81 0.88
C VAL A 52 12.95 3.23 -0.54
N TRP A 53 11.97 2.42 -0.95
CA TRP A 53 11.97 1.82 -2.28
C TRP A 53 11.81 2.86 -3.38
N GLY A 54 10.92 3.85 -3.20
CA GLY A 54 10.78 4.98 -4.12
C GLY A 54 12.10 5.75 -4.29
N GLY A 55 12.89 5.88 -3.22
CA GLY A 55 14.24 6.46 -3.26
C GLY A 55 15.21 5.63 -4.08
N LEU A 56 15.23 4.31 -3.89
CA LEU A 56 16.06 3.40 -4.69
C LEU A 56 15.66 3.40 -6.17
N VAL A 57 14.36 3.47 -6.45
CA VAL A 57 13.81 3.55 -7.80
C VAL A 57 14.18 4.88 -8.48
N LYS A 58 14.18 6.01 -7.74
CA LYS A 58 14.61 7.32 -8.23
C LYS A 58 16.02 7.27 -8.82
N LEU A 59 16.94 6.49 -8.23
CA LEU A 59 18.31 6.33 -8.74
C LEU A 59 18.34 5.77 -10.18
N ARG A 60 17.27 5.09 -10.61
CA ARG A 60 17.15 4.50 -11.96
C ARG A 60 16.23 5.29 -12.89
N THR A 61 15.28 6.06 -12.37
CA THR A 61 14.25 6.75 -13.16
C THR A 61 14.38 8.28 -13.16
N GLY A 62 15.23 8.83 -12.29
CA GLY A 62 15.39 10.27 -12.08
C GLY A 62 14.23 10.94 -11.33
N LYS A 63 13.13 10.22 -11.06
CA LYS A 63 11.91 10.76 -10.44
C LYS A 63 11.56 10.00 -9.17
N PHE A 64 11.25 10.75 -8.11
CA PHE A 64 10.82 10.16 -6.84
C PHE A 64 9.31 9.94 -6.86
N HIS A 65 8.91 8.68 -6.65
CA HIS A 65 7.53 8.29 -6.42
C HIS A 65 7.49 7.28 -5.27
N PRO A 66 6.76 7.54 -4.17
CA PRO A 66 6.51 6.53 -3.15
C PRO A 66 5.86 5.32 -3.82
N THR A 67 6.55 4.18 -3.79
CA THR A 67 6.14 3.01 -4.57
C THR A 67 6.31 1.75 -3.74
N CYS A 68 5.27 0.93 -3.68
CA CYS A 68 5.36 -0.38 -3.04
C CYS A 68 6.25 -1.33 -3.86
N ILE A 69 7.07 -2.10 -3.15
CA ILE A 69 7.93 -3.14 -3.75
C ILE A 69 7.07 -4.16 -4.50
N LEU A 70 5.95 -4.59 -3.93
CA LEU A 70 5.03 -5.56 -4.55
C LEU A 70 4.45 -5.04 -5.87
N THR A 71 4.09 -3.75 -5.93
CA THR A 71 3.64 -3.12 -7.19
C THR A 71 4.73 -3.18 -8.25
N THR A 72 5.98 -2.87 -7.89
CA THR A 72 7.13 -2.94 -8.80
C THR A 72 7.35 -4.37 -9.31
N ILE A 73 7.26 -5.37 -8.43
CA ILE A 73 7.40 -6.79 -8.78
C ILE A 73 6.28 -7.22 -9.73
N SER A 74 5.03 -6.89 -9.42
CA SER A 74 3.88 -7.24 -10.26
C SER A 74 4.01 -6.65 -11.67
N GLN A 75 4.41 -5.38 -11.78
CA GLN A 75 4.66 -4.71 -13.06
C GLN A 75 5.79 -5.35 -13.86
N ARG A 76 6.90 -5.72 -13.19
CA ARG A 76 8.00 -6.47 -13.82
C ARG A 76 7.54 -7.83 -14.35
N LEU A 77 6.69 -8.54 -13.62
CA LEU A 77 6.11 -9.81 -14.05
C LEU A 77 5.17 -9.65 -15.24
N GLN A 78 4.55 -8.48 -15.39
CA GLN A 78 3.74 -8.10 -16.55
C GLN A 78 4.59 -7.63 -17.75
N GLY A 79 5.92 -7.54 -17.62
CA GLY A 79 6.83 -7.15 -18.69
C GLY A 79 7.10 -5.65 -18.78
N LEU A 80 6.63 -4.85 -17.82
CA LEU A 80 6.87 -3.42 -17.79
C LEU A 80 8.27 -3.12 -17.23
N ALA A 81 8.98 -2.20 -17.89
CA ALA A 81 10.23 -1.65 -17.38
C ALA A 81 9.94 -0.78 -16.14
N VAL A 82 10.84 -0.74 -15.15
CA VAL A 82 10.67 0.08 -13.93
C VAL A 82 10.51 1.56 -14.29
N SER A 83 11.23 2.05 -15.30
CA SER A 83 11.15 3.43 -15.79
C SER A 83 9.84 3.79 -16.49
N ASN A 84 8.93 2.83 -16.74
CA ASN A 84 7.68 3.13 -17.42
C ASN A 84 6.82 4.08 -16.56
N PRO A 85 6.43 5.27 -17.07
CA PRO A 85 5.60 6.23 -16.34
C PRO A 85 4.25 5.66 -15.88
N GLU A 86 3.69 4.69 -16.61
CA GLU A 86 2.44 4.02 -16.22
C GLU A 86 2.55 3.30 -14.87
N ASN A 87 3.77 2.94 -14.44
CA ASN A 87 4.00 2.27 -13.17
C ASN A 87 3.62 3.10 -11.95
N TYR A 88 3.73 4.42 -12.08
CA TYR A 88 3.56 5.38 -10.98
C TYR A 88 2.21 6.10 -11.03
N ASN A 89 1.52 6.03 -12.18
CA ASN A 89 0.20 6.62 -12.37
C ASN A 89 -0.95 5.65 -12.07
N ARG A 90 -0.66 4.34 -11.93
CA ARG A 90 -1.65 3.32 -11.54
C ARG A 90 -1.59 3.05 -10.04
N SER A 91 -2.64 3.44 -9.31
CA SER A 91 -2.86 2.94 -7.97
C SER A 91 -3.55 1.59 -8.02
N PHE A 92 -2.97 0.63 -7.31
CA PHE A 92 -3.57 -0.70 -7.11
C PHE A 92 -4.96 -0.59 -6.48
N THR A 93 -5.12 0.22 -5.43
CA THR A 93 -6.39 0.44 -4.74
C THR A 93 -7.45 0.98 -5.69
N ARG A 94 -7.10 1.92 -6.58
CA ARG A 94 -8.02 2.45 -7.60
C ARG A 94 -8.50 1.37 -8.56
N GLU A 95 -7.60 0.49 -9.01
CA GLU A 95 -7.94 -0.59 -9.93
C GLU A 95 -8.90 -1.61 -9.28
N ILE A 96 -8.71 -1.92 -7.99
CA ILE A 96 -9.65 -2.77 -7.24
C ILE A 96 -11.02 -2.09 -7.10
N LEU A 97 -11.03 -0.85 -6.62
CA LEU A 97 -12.28 -0.10 -6.41
C LEU A 97 -13.09 0.02 -7.71
N ARG A 98 -12.40 0.23 -8.85
CA ARG A 98 -13.04 0.20 -10.17
C ARG A 98 -13.64 -1.16 -10.51
N ARG A 99 -12.98 -2.28 -10.18
CA ARG A 99 -13.49 -3.64 -10.44
C ARG A 99 -14.72 -4.00 -9.63
N ILE A 100 -14.89 -3.42 -8.44
CA ILE A 100 -16.08 -3.60 -7.61
C ILE A 100 -17.17 -2.55 -7.87
N GLY A 101 -17.05 -1.76 -8.94
CA GLY A 101 -18.07 -0.79 -9.35
C GLY A 101 -18.00 0.58 -8.65
N LEU A 102 -16.92 0.87 -7.92
CA LEU A 102 -16.73 2.13 -7.19
C LEU A 102 -15.59 2.94 -7.82
N PRO A 103 -15.83 3.76 -8.87
CA PRO A 103 -14.80 4.55 -9.52
C PRO A 103 -14.40 5.77 -8.66
N ILE A 104 -13.66 5.53 -7.58
CA ILE A 104 -13.20 6.59 -6.68
C ILE A 104 -11.97 7.30 -7.29
N PRO A 105 -11.93 8.65 -7.32
CA PRO A 105 -10.78 9.40 -7.79
C PRO A 105 -9.51 9.10 -6.98
N GLN A 106 -8.36 9.05 -7.65
CA GLN A 106 -7.08 8.75 -6.99
C GLN A 106 -6.78 9.67 -5.80
N ARG A 107 -7.11 10.96 -5.93
CA ARG A 107 -6.91 11.95 -4.87
C ARG A 107 -7.65 11.57 -3.58
N VAL A 108 -8.88 11.06 -3.70
CA VAL A 108 -9.70 10.65 -2.54
C VAL A 108 -9.05 9.47 -1.83
N ILE A 109 -8.58 8.47 -2.57
CA ILE A 109 -7.87 7.31 -2.01
C ILE A 109 -6.61 7.75 -1.27
N THR A 110 -5.84 8.67 -1.86
CA THR A 110 -4.63 9.19 -1.25
C THR A 110 -4.93 9.98 0.04
N VAL A 111 -5.91 10.90 0.00
CA VAL A 111 -6.33 11.67 1.19
C VAL A 111 -6.83 10.74 2.29
N PHE A 112 -7.65 9.74 1.95
CA PHE A 112 -8.12 8.76 2.91
C PHE A 112 -6.96 7.96 3.51
N GLY A 113 -6.01 7.50 2.70
CA GLY A 113 -4.82 6.80 3.18
C GLY A 113 -3.99 7.64 4.16
N PHE A 114 -3.81 8.94 3.87
CA PHE A 114 -3.15 9.87 4.79
C PHE A 114 -3.94 10.07 6.09
N PHE A 115 -5.25 10.26 6.00
CA PHE A 115 -6.11 10.39 7.17
C PHE A 115 -5.99 9.17 8.09
N VAL A 116 -6.09 7.97 7.53
CA VAL A 116 -5.96 6.72 8.29
C VAL A 116 -4.58 6.61 8.93
N ALA A 117 -3.51 6.90 8.19
CA ALA A 117 -2.15 6.87 8.73
C ALA A 117 -1.97 7.89 9.88
N SER A 118 -2.43 9.13 9.71
CA SER A 118 -2.40 10.16 10.75
C SER A 118 -3.21 9.76 11.97
N PHE A 119 -4.37 9.12 11.77
CA PHE A 119 -5.19 8.62 12.87
C PHE A 119 -4.49 7.50 13.66
N VAL A 120 -3.81 6.56 12.98
CA VAL A 120 -3.01 5.52 13.65
C VAL A 120 -1.87 6.15 14.47
N VAL A 121 -1.17 7.14 13.91
CA VAL A 121 -0.10 7.87 14.61
C VAL A 121 -0.66 8.59 15.83
N ALA A 122 -1.76 9.33 15.68
CA ALA A 122 -2.40 10.03 16.79
C ALA A 122 -2.86 9.06 17.88
N ARG A 123 -3.41 7.90 17.49
CA ARG A 123 -3.82 6.86 18.42
C ARG A 123 -2.64 6.32 19.24
N TYR A 124 -1.48 6.12 18.61
CA TYR A 124 -0.28 5.63 19.27
C TYR A 124 0.35 6.64 20.25
N PHE A 125 0.33 7.93 19.93
CA PHE A 125 0.97 8.92 20.80
C PHE A 125 0.04 9.57 21.83
N PHE A 126 -1.28 9.63 21.58
CA PHE A 126 -2.19 10.47 22.37
C PHE A 126 -3.48 9.79 22.84
N LEU A 127 -3.88 8.66 22.25
CA LEU A 127 -5.19 8.03 22.52
C LEU A 127 -5.06 6.56 22.95
N HIS A 128 -3.92 6.20 23.56
CA HIS A 128 -3.72 4.88 24.15
C HIS A 128 -4.61 4.67 25.37
#